data_AF-A0A952FXY8-F1
#
_entry.id   AF-A0A952FXY8-F1
#
_cell.length_a   1.000
_cell.length_b   1.000
_cell.length_c   1.000
_cell.angle_alpha   90.00
_cell.angle_beta   90.00
_cell.angle_gamma   90.00
#
_symmetry.space_group_name_H-M   'P 1'
#
loop_
_entity.id
_entity.type
_entity.pdbx_description
1 polymer ?
#
loop_
_entity_poly.entity_id
_entity_poly.type
_entity_poly.pdbx_seq_one_letter_code
_entity_poly.pdbx_strand_id
1 'polypeptide(L)'
;MGGSARSQVHYEVFARKTPASSWALQSALENRDLAVQAAKELLLTKRVAAVMVSKETLDTESGEYRSLTVFTDGAPEQKKKTVLARETDTVCTSPQDLYTALAREKVGRLLEEWLKRNGVTAFELLHRPDLAERLEATGTELQHVVQKLAVPESQDTGQDLHETMRRWRALIDKAVARLIADGRKNVFPDIVPSNWLATIDRLKDHPEKAYVLGGALARILTKDTRPAVKLEKLLMFASVLAGASDGREWAMAVIEGPVIELFASRHSLSDVLGEEADLGTSLAVLTRMAASREVDLIAKIDPAVARIIPPLKDVLAGYHKLITMGAFRHLSQNIQKRLMQELKGPRRLKPGDPDAEIETLRALAMCITASGKEEAQRDDIKDAFVERSKML
;
A
#
# COMPACT_ATOMS: atom_id res chain seq x y z
N MET A 1 -38.59 23.61 -46.13
CA MET A 1 -38.80 24.37 -44.88
C MET A 1 -37.75 23.92 -43.88
N GLY A 2 -36.63 24.64 -43.78
CA GLY A 2 -35.54 24.31 -42.85
C GLY A 2 -35.76 25.02 -41.52
N GLY A 3 -36.21 24.29 -40.50
CA GLY A 3 -36.28 24.78 -39.13
C GLY A 3 -34.89 24.67 -38.50
N SER A 4 -34.26 25.81 -38.25
CA SER A 4 -33.04 25.92 -37.45
C SER A 4 -33.28 25.31 -36.06
N ALA A 5 -32.56 24.24 -35.72
CA ALA A 5 -32.52 23.74 -34.35
C ALA A 5 -31.99 24.88 -33.46
N ARG A 6 -32.84 25.44 -32.60
CA ARG A 6 -32.43 26.45 -31.62
C ARG A 6 -31.46 25.77 -30.67
N SER A 7 -30.23 26.27 -30.57
CA SER A 7 -29.32 25.92 -29.48
C SER A 7 -30.05 26.13 -28.15
N GLN A 8 -30.19 25.09 -27.34
CA GLN A 8 -30.82 25.19 -26.03
C GLN A 8 -29.85 25.98 -25.13
N VAL A 9 -30.29 27.19 -24.75
CA VAL A 9 -29.53 28.11 -23.91
C VAL A 9 -30.34 28.37 -22.65
N HIS A 10 -29.73 28.14 -21.50
CA HIS A 10 -30.27 28.53 -20.21
C HIS A 10 -29.19 29.16 -19.34
N TYR A 11 -29.61 29.83 -18.27
CA TYR A 11 -28.76 30.55 -17.34
C TYR A 11 -28.92 29.95 -15.95
N GLU A 12 -27.82 29.60 -15.33
CA GLU A 12 -27.79 29.00 -14.00
C GLU A 12 -27.33 30.02 -12.98
N VAL A 13 -28.10 30.19 -11.90
CA VAL A 13 -27.80 31.10 -10.80
C VAL A 13 -27.21 30.31 -9.65
N PHE A 14 -25.99 30.63 -9.27
CA PHE A 14 -25.27 30.03 -8.16
C PHE A 14 -25.10 31.03 -7.02
N ALA A 15 -25.14 30.53 -5.78
CA ALA A 15 -24.83 31.31 -4.60
C ALA A 15 -23.92 30.53 -3.64
N ARG A 16 -23.09 31.24 -2.88
CA ARG A 16 -22.32 30.67 -1.77
C ARG A 16 -22.63 31.40 -0.47
N LYS A 17 -22.74 30.66 0.63
CA LYS A 17 -23.12 31.22 1.94
C LYS A 17 -22.00 32.01 2.61
N THR A 18 -20.74 31.57 2.46
CA THR A 18 -19.55 32.26 2.98
C THR A 18 -18.50 32.40 1.89
N PRO A 19 -17.51 33.32 2.01
CA PRO A 19 -16.43 33.46 1.02
C PRO A 19 -15.58 32.19 0.79
N ALA A 20 -15.63 31.23 1.72
CA ALA A 20 -14.90 29.95 1.67
C ALA A 20 -15.79 28.75 1.32
N SER A 21 -17.09 28.95 1.10
CA SER A 21 -18.04 27.89 0.72
C SER A 21 -18.05 27.64 -0.78
N SER A 22 -18.33 26.41 -1.19
CA SER A 22 -18.58 26.05 -2.58
C SER A 22 -19.84 26.74 -3.13
N TRP A 23 -19.87 26.91 -4.45
CA TRP A 23 -21.04 27.39 -5.19
C TRP A 23 -22.16 26.34 -5.16
N ALA A 24 -23.38 26.79 -4.87
CA ALA A 24 -24.57 25.95 -4.92
C ALA A 24 -25.57 26.52 -5.93
N LEU A 25 -26.04 25.68 -6.85
CA LEU A 25 -27.08 26.04 -7.81
C LEU A 25 -28.36 26.39 -7.04
N GLN A 26 -28.93 27.56 -7.34
CA GLN A 26 -30.17 28.05 -6.74
C GLN A 26 -31.35 27.91 -7.70
N SER A 27 -31.12 28.24 -8.98
CA SER A 27 -32.16 28.18 -10.01
C SER A 27 -31.54 28.16 -11.41
N ALA A 28 -32.33 27.70 -12.38
CA ALA A 28 -32.01 27.79 -13.81
C ALA A 28 -33.15 28.51 -14.53
N LEU A 29 -32.83 29.45 -15.41
CA LEU A 29 -33.78 30.34 -16.08
C LEU A 29 -33.39 30.49 -17.56
N GLU A 30 -34.37 30.64 -18.45
CA GLU A 30 -34.11 30.79 -19.89
C GLU A 30 -33.73 32.24 -20.28
N ASN A 31 -33.97 33.20 -19.38
CA ASN A 31 -33.73 34.61 -19.62
C ASN A 31 -32.57 35.15 -18.77
N ARG A 32 -31.60 35.78 -19.43
CA ARG A 32 -30.39 36.35 -18.82
C ARG A 32 -30.70 37.40 -17.75
N ASP A 33 -31.57 38.34 -18.05
CA ASP A 33 -31.80 39.50 -17.19
C ASP A 33 -32.57 39.09 -15.93
N LEU A 34 -33.52 38.14 -16.07
CA LEU A 34 -34.18 37.52 -14.93
C LEU A 34 -33.21 36.74 -14.03
N ALA A 35 -32.25 36.02 -14.62
CA ALA A 35 -31.23 35.30 -13.84
C ALA A 35 -30.29 36.25 -13.08
N VAL A 36 -29.86 37.34 -13.71
CA VAL A 36 -29.04 38.37 -13.05
C VAL A 36 -29.83 39.10 -11.97
N GLN A 37 -31.12 39.38 -12.19
CA GLN A 37 -31.98 39.97 -11.18
C GLN A 37 -32.15 39.04 -9.97
N ALA A 38 -32.47 37.77 -10.18
CA ALA A 38 -32.58 36.78 -9.12
C ALA A 38 -31.27 36.63 -8.32
N ALA A 39 -30.12 36.66 -9.00
CA ALA A 39 -28.82 36.66 -8.33
C ALA A 39 -28.62 37.90 -7.42
N LYS A 40 -28.97 39.09 -7.91
CA LYS A 40 -28.89 40.33 -7.10
C LYS A 40 -29.85 40.30 -5.92
N GLU A 41 -31.07 39.79 -6.10
CA GLU A 41 -32.05 39.63 -5.02
C GLU A 41 -31.54 38.68 -3.93
N LEU A 42 -30.92 37.56 -4.31
CA LEU A 42 -30.27 36.65 -3.36
C LEU A 42 -29.18 37.36 -2.55
N LEU A 43 -28.34 38.18 -3.19
CA LEU A 43 -27.30 38.95 -2.50
C LEU A 43 -27.88 40.00 -1.54
N LEU A 44 -28.99 40.65 -1.91
CA LEU A 44 -29.71 41.62 -1.07
C LEU A 44 -30.28 40.98 0.21
N THR A 45 -30.59 39.69 0.21
CA THR A 45 -31.05 39.00 1.43
C THR A 45 -30.00 38.92 2.53
N LYS A 46 -28.72 39.24 2.22
CA LYS A 46 -27.55 39.13 3.12
C LYS A 46 -27.34 37.74 3.73
N ARG A 47 -27.97 36.70 3.18
CA ARG A 47 -27.78 35.30 3.60
C ARG A 47 -26.71 34.56 2.78
N VAL A 48 -26.20 35.21 1.74
CA VAL A 48 -25.17 34.69 0.84
C VAL A 48 -24.04 35.70 0.74
N ALA A 49 -22.81 35.20 0.60
CA ALA A 49 -21.61 36.01 0.53
C ALA A 49 -21.26 36.44 -0.90
N ALA A 50 -21.62 35.64 -1.90
CA ALA A 50 -21.47 35.98 -3.31
C ALA A 50 -22.45 35.20 -4.19
N VAL A 51 -22.69 35.73 -5.39
CA VAL A 51 -23.55 35.15 -6.42
C VAL A 51 -22.83 35.12 -7.76
N MET A 52 -23.17 34.14 -8.60
CA MET A 52 -22.62 33.96 -9.93
C MET A 52 -23.73 33.51 -10.88
N VAL A 53 -23.73 34.01 -12.10
CA VAL A 53 -24.61 33.50 -13.18
C VAL A 53 -23.74 32.95 -14.29
N SER A 54 -23.96 31.69 -14.66
CA SER A 54 -23.38 31.10 -15.86
C SER A 54 -24.42 30.99 -16.97
N LYS A 55 -23.97 31.11 -18.20
CA LYS A 55 -24.74 30.78 -19.41
C LYS A 55 -24.31 29.39 -19.84
N GLU A 56 -25.25 28.47 -19.88
CA GLU A 56 -25.06 27.13 -20.41
C GLU A 56 -25.56 27.09 -21.86
N THR A 57 -24.70 26.64 -22.77
CA THR A 57 -25.07 26.47 -24.18
C THR A 57 -24.78 25.04 -24.58
N LEU A 58 -25.81 24.31 -25.01
CA LEU A 58 -25.65 22.95 -25.51
C LEU A 58 -24.93 22.95 -26.85
N ASP A 59 -23.78 22.27 -26.92
CA ASP A 59 -23.10 21.95 -28.16
C ASP A 59 -23.78 20.74 -28.81
N THR A 60 -24.47 20.96 -29.93
CA THR A 60 -25.25 19.91 -30.61
C THR A 60 -24.39 18.83 -31.26
N GLU A 61 -23.09 19.07 -31.43
CA GLU A 61 -22.17 18.11 -32.06
C GLU A 61 -21.53 17.16 -31.04
N SER A 62 -21.20 17.66 -29.84
CA SER A 62 -20.62 16.85 -28.75
C SER A 62 -21.64 16.39 -27.70
N GLY A 63 -22.81 17.04 -27.60
CA GLY A 63 -23.79 16.80 -26.54
C GLY A 63 -23.40 17.40 -25.18
N GLU A 64 -22.30 18.15 -25.11
CA GLU A 64 -21.81 18.77 -23.88
C GLU A 64 -22.30 20.22 -23.74
N TYR A 65 -22.49 20.67 -22.49
CA TYR A 65 -22.80 22.07 -22.20
C TYR A 65 -21.50 22.88 -22.06
N ARG A 66 -21.41 23.98 -22.82
CA ARG A 66 -20.37 24.99 -22.66
C ARG A 66 -20.87 26.06 -21.69
N SER A 67 -20.23 26.14 -20.53
CA SER A 67 -20.52 27.12 -19.48
C SER A 67 -19.68 28.38 -19.65
N LEU A 68 -20.31 29.56 -19.60
CA LEU A 68 -19.64 30.86 -19.56
C LEU A 68 -20.21 31.72 -18.44
N THR A 69 -19.37 32.16 -17.49
CA THR A 69 -19.78 33.11 -16.45
C THR A 69 -20.12 34.47 -17.06
N VAL A 70 -21.36 34.92 -16.86
CA VAL A 70 -21.87 36.20 -17.40
C VAL A 70 -22.06 37.28 -16.34
N PHE A 71 -22.09 36.89 -15.06
CA PHE A 71 -22.21 37.81 -13.93
C PHE A 71 -21.57 37.20 -12.68
N THR A 72 -20.89 38.01 -11.89
CA THR A 72 -20.36 37.64 -10.58
C THR A 72 -20.37 38.87 -9.69
N ASP A 73 -20.86 38.73 -8.46
CA ASP A 73 -20.96 39.84 -7.51
C ASP A 73 -20.89 39.32 -6.06
N GLY A 74 -20.42 40.18 -5.15
CA GLY A 74 -20.23 39.89 -3.73
C GLY A 74 -18.77 39.73 -3.30
N ALA A 75 -18.56 39.12 -2.12
CA ALA A 75 -17.24 39.01 -1.49
C ALA A 75 -16.28 38.18 -2.36
N PRO A 76 -14.99 38.58 -2.47
CA PRO A 76 -14.00 37.84 -3.24
C PRO A 76 -13.79 36.45 -2.65
N GLU A 77 -13.45 35.49 -3.52
CA GLU A 77 -13.16 34.13 -3.09
C GLU A 77 -11.91 34.09 -2.22
N GLN A 78 -12.06 33.64 -0.97
CA GLN A 78 -10.91 33.36 -0.14
C GLN A 78 -10.47 31.93 -0.41
N LYS A 79 -9.31 31.77 -1.05
CA LYS A 79 -8.63 30.47 -1.11
C LYS A 79 -8.49 29.96 0.32
N LYS A 80 -8.93 28.72 0.58
CA LYS A 80 -8.65 28.05 1.85
C LYS A 80 -7.15 28.17 2.13
N LYS A 81 -6.79 28.56 3.36
CA LYS A 81 -5.39 28.56 3.79
C LYS A 81 -4.84 27.15 3.61
N THR A 82 -3.75 27.04 2.86
CA THR A 82 -2.98 25.80 2.75
C THR A 82 -2.52 25.43 4.15
N VAL A 83 -3.00 24.29 4.64
CA VAL A 83 -2.53 23.66 5.87
C VAL A 83 -1.29 22.88 5.48
N LEU A 84 -0.15 23.16 6.13
CA LEU A 84 1.05 22.37 5.95
C LEU A 84 0.76 20.92 6.38
N ALA A 85 1.21 19.95 5.59
CA ALA A 85 1.11 18.54 5.95
C ALA A 85 1.74 18.31 7.34
N ARG A 86 1.13 17.43 8.14
CA ARG A 86 1.70 17.04 9.44
C ARG A 86 3.08 16.42 9.20
N GLU A 87 4.07 16.79 10.03
CA GLU A 87 5.47 16.29 9.92
C GLU A 87 5.60 14.77 9.94
N THR A 88 4.56 14.04 10.37
CA THR A 88 4.52 12.58 10.41
C THR A 88 4.25 11.91 9.06
N ASP A 89 3.75 12.64 8.07
CA ASP A 89 3.60 12.11 6.71
C ASP A 89 4.91 12.31 5.95
N THR A 90 5.74 11.27 5.88
CA THR A 90 6.92 11.30 5.01
C THR A 90 6.45 11.35 3.55
N VAL A 91 6.29 12.56 3.01
CA VAL A 91 5.97 12.77 1.60
C VAL A 91 7.19 12.37 0.78
N CYS A 92 7.03 11.42 -0.15
CA CYS A 92 8.08 11.09 -1.10
C CYS A 92 8.34 12.31 -1.99
N THR A 93 9.58 12.79 -2.03
CA THR A 93 10.00 13.96 -2.82
C THR A 93 10.96 13.60 -3.94
N SER A 94 11.69 12.49 -3.78
CA SER A 94 12.65 11.96 -4.72
C SER A 94 12.34 10.50 -5.06
N PRO A 95 12.78 9.97 -6.23
CA PRO A 95 12.61 8.56 -6.56
C PRO A 95 13.19 7.60 -5.51
N GLN A 96 14.21 8.02 -4.78
CA GLN A 96 14.85 7.19 -3.75
C GLN A 96 13.91 6.93 -2.56
N ASP A 97 12.99 7.85 -2.28
CA ASP A 97 12.06 7.75 -1.15
C ASP A 97 11.07 6.58 -1.34
N LEU A 98 10.82 6.17 -2.59
CA LEU A 98 9.97 5.03 -2.94
C LEU A 98 10.52 3.69 -2.42
N TYR A 99 11.83 3.62 -2.16
CA TYR A 99 12.50 2.42 -1.68
C TYR A 99 12.49 2.29 -0.16
N THR A 100 11.88 3.21 0.58
CA THR A 100 11.68 3.06 2.03
C THR A 100 10.66 1.95 2.32
N ALA A 101 10.74 1.31 3.49
CA ALA A 101 9.81 0.23 3.86
C ALA A 101 8.35 0.70 3.84
N LEU A 102 8.08 1.90 4.38
CA LEU A 102 6.74 2.49 4.42
C LEU A 102 6.22 2.81 3.01
N ALA A 103 7.06 3.36 2.13
CA ALA A 103 6.67 3.64 0.76
C ALA A 103 6.37 2.35 -0.01
N ARG A 104 7.20 1.31 0.12
CA ARG A 104 6.93 0.00 -0.52
C ARG A 104 5.66 -0.65 -0.04
N GLU A 105 5.36 -0.57 1.26
CA GLU A 105 4.09 -1.04 1.80
C GLU A 105 2.91 -0.29 1.16
N LYS A 106 3.01 1.03 1.04
CA LYS A 106 1.98 1.86 0.38
C LYS A 106 1.84 1.53 -1.11
N VAL A 107 2.94 1.33 -1.82
CA VAL A 107 2.96 0.88 -3.23
C VAL A 107 2.27 -0.48 -3.34
N GLY A 108 2.58 -1.42 -2.44
CA GLY A 108 1.96 -2.75 -2.37
C GLY A 108 0.44 -2.69 -2.25
N ARG A 109 -0.08 -1.78 -1.43
CA ARG A 109 -1.53 -1.57 -1.26
C ARG A 109 -2.17 -0.86 -2.44
N LEU A 110 -1.51 0.17 -2.99
CA LEU A 110 -2.05 0.97 -4.08
C LEU A 110 -2.14 0.19 -5.40
N LEU A 111 -1.20 -0.74 -5.61
CA LEU A 111 -1.09 -1.57 -6.81
C LEU A 111 -1.40 -3.06 -6.53
N GLU A 112 -2.10 -3.39 -5.45
CA GLU A 112 -2.32 -4.77 -5.00
C GLU A 112 -2.84 -5.70 -6.12
N GLU A 113 -3.86 -5.26 -6.85
CA GLU A 113 -4.45 -6.04 -7.95
C GLU A 113 -3.49 -6.23 -9.12
N TRP A 114 -2.73 -5.19 -9.47
CA TRP A 114 -1.74 -5.28 -10.55
C TRP A 114 -0.58 -6.20 -10.15
N LEU A 115 -0.04 -6.05 -8.94
CA LEU A 115 1.03 -6.88 -8.41
C LEU A 115 0.60 -8.35 -8.35
N LYS A 116 -0.61 -8.62 -7.87
CA LYS A 116 -1.19 -9.97 -7.82
C LYS A 116 -1.34 -10.58 -9.22
N ARG A 117 -1.92 -9.83 -10.19
CA ARG A 117 -2.08 -10.32 -11.58
C ARG A 117 -0.76 -10.67 -12.25
N ASN A 118 0.31 -9.97 -11.89
CA ASN A 118 1.64 -10.21 -12.45
C ASN A 118 2.49 -11.19 -11.61
N GLY A 119 2.01 -11.60 -10.43
CA GLY A 119 2.74 -12.49 -9.52
C GLY A 119 4.05 -11.88 -9.02
N VAL A 120 4.06 -10.58 -8.72
CA VAL A 120 5.27 -9.82 -8.32
C VAL A 120 5.04 -9.00 -7.05
N THR A 121 6.14 -8.67 -6.36
CA THR A 121 6.16 -7.82 -5.16
C THR A 121 6.38 -6.34 -5.52
N ALA A 122 6.12 -5.43 -4.57
CA ALA A 122 6.44 -4.02 -4.75
C ALA A 122 7.96 -3.81 -4.86
N PHE A 123 8.74 -4.59 -4.10
CA PHE A 123 10.18 -4.67 -4.21
C PHE A 123 10.61 -5.01 -5.64
N GLU A 124 10.05 -6.06 -6.26
CA GLU A 124 10.36 -6.42 -7.63
C GLU A 124 9.99 -5.31 -8.61
N LEU A 125 8.80 -4.72 -8.49
CA LEU A 125 8.36 -3.62 -9.35
C LEU A 125 9.35 -2.44 -9.33
N LEU A 126 9.84 -2.06 -8.15
CA LEU A 126 10.77 -0.94 -7.99
C LEU A 126 12.20 -1.26 -8.47
N HIS A 127 12.53 -2.52 -8.73
CA HIS A 127 13.89 -2.93 -9.10
C HIS A 127 13.98 -3.59 -10.48
N ARG A 128 12.85 -3.83 -11.17
CA ARG A 128 12.78 -4.48 -12.48
C ARG A 128 12.33 -3.52 -13.58
N PRO A 129 13.23 -3.18 -14.53
CA PRO A 129 12.90 -2.34 -15.67
C PRO A 129 11.72 -2.87 -16.50
N ASP A 130 11.65 -4.19 -16.71
CA ASP A 130 10.58 -4.83 -17.50
C ASP A 130 9.19 -4.66 -16.87
N LEU A 131 9.11 -4.69 -15.54
CA LEU A 131 7.84 -4.46 -14.82
C LEU A 131 7.44 -2.99 -14.86
N ALA A 132 8.40 -2.09 -14.74
CA ALA A 132 8.15 -0.65 -14.82
C ALA A 132 7.66 -0.23 -16.22
N GLU A 133 8.31 -0.71 -17.29
CA GLU A 133 7.85 -0.49 -18.67
C GLU A 133 6.43 -1.03 -18.89
N ARG A 134 6.14 -2.22 -18.36
CA ARG A 134 4.80 -2.83 -18.47
C ARG A 134 3.72 -2.04 -17.72
N LEU A 135 4.03 -1.56 -16.52
CA LEU A 135 3.11 -0.74 -15.72
C LEU A 135 2.86 0.62 -16.40
N GLU A 136 3.92 1.25 -16.90
CA GLU A 136 3.84 2.52 -17.64
C GLU A 136 3.01 2.39 -18.91
N ALA A 137 3.23 1.34 -19.70
CA ALA A 137 2.48 1.07 -20.94
C ALA A 137 0.98 0.87 -20.71
N THR A 138 0.57 0.43 -19.51
CA THR A 138 -0.86 0.28 -19.17
C THR A 138 -1.52 1.64 -18.94
N GLY A 139 -0.79 2.61 -18.36
CA GLY A 139 -1.20 4.02 -18.19
C GLY A 139 -2.30 4.27 -17.15
N THR A 140 -3.41 3.52 -17.20
CA THR A 140 -4.61 3.69 -16.36
C THR A 140 -4.32 3.41 -14.88
N GLU A 141 -3.58 2.35 -14.58
CA GLU A 141 -3.19 1.98 -13.21
C GLU A 141 -2.46 3.13 -12.50
N LEU A 142 -1.48 3.75 -13.18
CA LEU A 142 -0.74 4.88 -12.63
C LEU A 142 -1.62 6.12 -12.44
N GLN A 143 -2.58 6.36 -13.33
CA GLN A 143 -3.53 7.46 -13.17
C GLN A 143 -4.40 7.28 -11.92
N HIS A 144 -4.90 6.06 -11.67
CA HIS A 144 -5.66 5.75 -10.45
C HIS A 144 -4.81 5.89 -9.19
N VAL A 145 -3.54 5.46 -9.22
CA VAL A 145 -2.61 5.65 -8.11
C VAL A 145 -2.41 7.13 -7.81
N VAL A 146 -2.17 7.96 -8.84
CA VAL A 146 -2.01 9.41 -8.68
C VAL A 146 -3.24 10.03 -8.04
N GLN A 147 -4.46 9.65 -8.44
CA GLN A 147 -5.70 10.14 -7.84
C GLN A 147 -5.84 9.71 -6.36
N LYS A 148 -5.58 8.43 -6.05
CA LYS A 148 -5.64 7.90 -4.67
C LYS A 148 -4.64 8.57 -3.73
N LEU A 149 -3.55 9.12 -4.25
CA LEU A 149 -2.57 9.90 -3.48
C LEU A 149 -2.95 11.38 -3.39
N ALA A 150 -3.27 12.00 -4.52
CA ALA A 150 -3.46 13.44 -4.61
C ALA A 150 -4.76 13.93 -3.98
N VAL A 151 -5.85 13.16 -4.06
CA VAL A 151 -7.16 13.58 -3.52
C VAL A 151 -7.13 13.72 -2.00
N PRO A 152 -6.70 12.71 -1.20
CA PRO A 152 -6.61 12.86 0.24
C PRO A 152 -5.62 13.96 0.65
N GLU A 153 -4.45 14.01 0.01
CA GLU A 153 -3.45 15.03 0.33
C GLU A 153 -3.95 16.45 0.06
N SER A 154 -4.64 16.68 -1.06
CA SER A 154 -5.26 17.97 -1.38
C SER A 154 -6.36 18.34 -0.38
N GLN A 155 -7.16 17.36 0.07
CA GLN A 155 -8.21 17.59 1.08
C GLN A 155 -7.61 17.95 2.45
N ASP A 156 -6.54 17.27 2.86
CA ASP A 156 -5.90 17.46 4.16
C ASP A 156 -5.06 18.74 4.21
N THR A 157 -4.35 19.06 3.13
CA THR A 157 -3.44 20.22 3.06
C THR A 157 -4.09 21.46 2.48
N GLY A 158 -5.25 21.35 1.81
CA GLY A 158 -5.87 22.44 1.08
C GLY A 158 -5.05 22.91 -0.15
N GLN A 159 -4.08 22.12 -0.62
CA GLN A 159 -3.35 22.38 -1.87
C GLN A 159 -4.23 22.14 -3.10
N ASP A 160 -3.87 22.77 -4.23
CA ASP A 160 -4.58 22.57 -5.50
C ASP A 160 -4.45 21.12 -5.98
N LEU A 161 -5.60 20.47 -6.24
CA LEU A 161 -5.64 19.05 -6.62
C LEU A 161 -4.83 18.78 -7.90
N HIS A 162 -4.93 19.64 -8.91
CA HIS A 162 -4.23 19.44 -10.19
C HIS A 162 -2.72 19.64 -10.06
N GLU A 163 -2.27 20.54 -9.20
CA GLU A 163 -0.87 20.70 -8.84
C GLU A 163 -0.34 19.46 -8.10
N THR A 164 -1.05 18.97 -7.10
CA THR A 164 -0.69 17.75 -6.35
C THR A 164 -0.64 16.52 -7.27
N MET A 165 -1.62 16.37 -8.17
CA MET A 165 -1.62 15.31 -9.18
C MET A 165 -0.39 15.40 -10.11
N ARG A 166 -0.05 16.60 -10.60
CA ARG A 166 1.13 16.81 -11.45
C ARG A 166 2.42 16.46 -10.72
N ARG A 167 2.54 16.83 -9.43
CA ARG A 167 3.71 16.51 -8.60
C ARG A 167 3.89 15.00 -8.45
N TRP A 168 2.84 14.26 -8.09
CA TRP A 168 2.89 12.80 -7.97
C TRP A 168 3.21 12.13 -9.30
N ARG A 169 2.60 12.59 -10.40
CA ARG A 169 2.89 12.08 -11.73
C ARG A 169 4.36 12.28 -12.12
N ALA A 170 4.89 13.48 -11.92
CA ALA A 170 6.29 13.78 -12.22
C ALA A 170 7.28 12.95 -11.39
N LEU A 171 6.95 12.65 -10.12
CA LEU A 171 7.76 11.77 -9.29
C LEU A 171 7.79 10.32 -9.83
N ILE A 172 6.62 9.78 -10.18
CA ILE A 172 6.48 8.44 -10.75
C ILE A 172 7.22 8.34 -12.07
N ASP A 173 7.01 9.28 -12.99
CA ASP A 173 7.66 9.29 -14.30
C ASP A 173 9.19 9.36 -14.16
N LYS A 174 9.71 10.16 -13.21
CA LYS A 174 11.15 10.21 -12.90
C LYS A 174 11.68 8.88 -12.37
N ALA A 175 10.93 8.21 -11.50
CA ALA A 175 11.33 6.92 -10.94
C ALA A 175 11.37 5.81 -12.00
N VAL A 176 10.34 5.76 -12.86
CA VAL A 176 10.27 4.82 -13.99
C VAL A 176 11.41 5.08 -14.98
N ALA A 177 11.59 6.33 -15.42
CA ALA A 177 12.65 6.70 -16.35
C ALA A 177 14.05 6.35 -15.82
N ARG A 178 14.30 6.58 -14.53
CA ARG A 178 15.55 6.19 -13.87
C ARG A 178 15.77 4.69 -13.94
N LEU A 179 14.79 3.90 -13.50
CA LEU A 179 14.91 2.44 -13.45
C LEU A 179 15.14 1.83 -14.84
N ILE A 180 14.43 2.33 -15.85
CA ILE A 180 14.62 1.91 -17.25
C ILE A 180 16.03 2.26 -17.74
N ALA A 181 16.50 3.48 -17.48
CA ALA A 181 17.83 3.91 -17.87
C ALA A 181 18.94 3.08 -17.20
N ASP A 182 18.80 2.79 -15.91
CA ASP A 182 19.77 1.99 -15.14
C ASP A 182 19.75 0.51 -15.60
N GLY A 183 18.58 -0.01 -15.98
CA GLY A 183 18.44 -1.29 -16.66
C GLY A 183 19.22 -1.36 -17.98
N ARG A 184 19.06 -0.35 -18.86
CA ARG A 184 19.77 -0.28 -20.15
C ARG A 184 21.28 -0.13 -19.98
N LYS A 185 21.74 0.52 -18.91
CA LYS A 185 23.15 0.64 -18.54
C LYS A 185 23.73 -0.61 -17.89
N ASN A 186 22.92 -1.66 -17.67
CA ASN A 186 23.32 -2.87 -16.95
C ASN A 186 23.92 -2.58 -15.56
N VAL A 187 23.31 -1.65 -14.81
CA VAL A 187 23.76 -1.29 -13.45
C VAL A 187 23.64 -2.49 -12.49
N PHE A 188 22.65 -3.36 -12.71
CA PHE A 188 22.37 -4.48 -11.81
C PHE A 188 23.25 -5.70 -12.14
N PRO A 189 24.12 -6.14 -11.22
CA PRO A 189 25.02 -7.26 -11.46
C PRO A 189 24.27 -8.59 -11.52
N ASP A 190 24.80 -9.52 -12.30
CA ASP A 190 24.35 -10.91 -12.29
C ASP A 190 24.88 -11.65 -11.06
N ILE A 191 23.98 -12.23 -10.28
CA ILE A 191 24.30 -12.93 -9.03
C ILE A 191 23.90 -14.40 -9.08
N VAL A 192 24.77 -15.22 -8.51
CA VAL A 192 24.59 -16.65 -8.22
C VAL A 192 25.17 -16.94 -6.84
N PRO A 193 24.80 -18.05 -6.17
CA PRO A 193 25.29 -18.34 -4.83
C PRO A 193 26.83 -18.32 -4.70
N SER A 194 27.55 -18.73 -5.74
CA SER A 194 29.03 -18.76 -5.74
C SER A 194 29.69 -17.38 -5.81
N ASN A 195 29.06 -16.38 -6.42
CA ASN A 195 29.61 -15.01 -6.55
C ASN A 195 28.94 -13.99 -5.61
N TRP A 196 27.99 -14.45 -4.80
CA TRP A 196 27.13 -13.61 -3.97
C TRP A 196 27.92 -12.75 -2.99
N LEU A 197 28.75 -13.38 -2.15
CA LEU A 197 29.53 -12.67 -1.13
C LEU A 197 30.54 -11.69 -1.75
N ALA A 198 31.22 -12.10 -2.82
CA ALA A 198 32.16 -11.24 -3.54
C ALA A 198 31.46 -10.02 -4.18
N THR A 199 30.20 -10.16 -4.59
CA THR A 199 29.42 -9.05 -5.13
C THR A 199 29.01 -8.06 -4.04
N ILE A 200 28.60 -8.55 -2.87
CA ILE A 200 28.33 -7.70 -1.70
C ILE A 200 29.58 -6.89 -1.32
N ASP A 201 30.74 -7.55 -1.27
CA ASP A 201 31.99 -6.91 -0.86
C ASP A 201 32.41 -5.79 -1.83
N ARG A 202 32.26 -6.02 -3.14
CA ARG A 202 32.50 -4.99 -4.17
C ARG A 202 31.56 -3.79 -4.05
N LEU A 203 30.32 -4.00 -3.59
CA LEU A 203 29.31 -2.96 -3.46
C LEU A 203 29.37 -2.21 -2.12
N LYS A 204 30.21 -2.64 -1.16
CA LYS A 204 30.22 -2.10 0.20
C LYS A 204 30.33 -0.57 0.26
N ASP A 205 31.14 0.01 -0.61
CA ASP A 205 31.43 1.45 -0.67
C ASP A 205 30.62 2.18 -1.76
N HIS A 206 29.74 1.47 -2.48
CA HIS A 206 28.88 2.07 -3.48
C HIS A 206 27.79 2.93 -2.79
N PRO A 207 27.58 4.20 -3.21
CA PRO A 207 26.63 5.11 -2.55
C PRO A 207 25.19 4.58 -2.57
N GLU A 208 24.82 3.85 -3.63
CA GLU A 208 23.49 3.26 -3.81
C GLU A 208 23.50 1.73 -3.70
N LYS A 209 24.39 1.17 -2.88
CA LYS A 209 24.60 -0.29 -2.77
C LYS A 209 23.32 -1.10 -2.55
N ALA A 210 22.37 -0.58 -1.76
CA ALA A 210 21.10 -1.25 -1.51
C ALA A 210 20.21 -1.33 -2.76
N TYR A 211 20.17 -0.26 -3.56
CA TYR A 211 19.42 -0.21 -4.82
C TYR A 211 20.03 -1.17 -5.86
N VAL A 212 21.36 -1.13 -6.02
CA VAL A 212 22.06 -2.00 -6.98
C VAL A 212 21.92 -3.48 -6.62
N LEU A 213 22.11 -3.80 -5.33
CA LEU A 213 21.92 -5.18 -4.84
C LEU A 213 20.46 -5.63 -4.95
N GLY A 214 19.51 -4.72 -4.69
CA GLY A 214 18.09 -5.00 -4.83
C GLY A 214 17.69 -5.31 -6.28
N GLY A 215 18.26 -4.62 -7.26
CA GLY A 215 18.12 -4.93 -8.68
C GLY A 215 18.63 -6.32 -9.05
N ALA A 216 19.81 -6.69 -8.54
CA ALA A 216 20.36 -8.04 -8.73
C ALA A 216 19.43 -9.13 -8.13
N LEU A 217 18.91 -8.88 -6.92
CA LEU A 217 17.95 -9.78 -6.27
C LEU A 217 16.61 -9.85 -6.99
N ALA A 218 16.09 -8.74 -7.52
CA ALA A 218 14.83 -8.77 -8.27
C ALA A 218 14.98 -9.54 -9.59
N ARG A 219 16.16 -9.48 -10.22
CA ARG A 219 16.47 -10.22 -11.46
C ARG A 219 16.50 -11.74 -11.27
N ILE A 220 16.92 -12.25 -10.11
CA ILE A 220 16.88 -13.71 -9.86
C ILE A 220 15.45 -14.25 -9.75
N LEU A 221 14.48 -13.38 -9.43
CA LEU A 221 13.06 -13.71 -9.26
C LEU A 221 12.27 -13.62 -10.58
N THR A 222 12.88 -13.12 -11.66
CA THR A 222 12.18 -12.80 -12.93
C THR A 222 11.38 -13.96 -13.50
N LYS A 223 11.84 -15.21 -13.34
CA LYS A 223 11.22 -16.40 -13.94
C LYS A 223 10.14 -17.04 -13.07
N ASP A 224 9.98 -16.60 -11.82
CA ASP A 224 9.08 -17.24 -10.88
C ASP A 224 7.87 -16.36 -10.62
N THR A 225 6.68 -16.94 -10.72
CA THR A 225 5.43 -16.27 -10.34
C THR A 225 4.88 -16.78 -9.01
N ARG A 226 5.30 -17.98 -8.59
CA ARG A 226 4.87 -18.61 -7.34
C ARG A 226 5.65 -18.07 -6.13
N PRO A 227 4.97 -17.53 -5.11
CA PRO A 227 5.60 -17.05 -3.89
C PRO A 227 6.54 -18.05 -3.20
N ALA A 228 6.18 -19.32 -3.11
CA ALA A 228 6.97 -20.36 -2.47
C ALA A 228 8.36 -20.51 -3.13
N VAL A 229 8.41 -20.54 -4.46
CA VAL A 229 9.66 -20.63 -5.23
C VAL A 229 10.53 -19.40 -5.02
N LYS A 230 9.92 -18.21 -4.94
CA LYS A 230 10.66 -16.97 -4.63
C LYS A 230 11.26 -17.02 -3.23
N LEU A 231 10.49 -17.48 -2.25
CA LEU A 231 10.95 -17.65 -0.87
C LEU A 231 12.10 -18.65 -0.77
N GLU A 232 12.07 -19.76 -1.49
CA GLU A 232 13.16 -20.74 -1.54
C GLU A 232 14.45 -20.14 -2.11
N LYS A 233 14.34 -19.38 -3.22
CA LYS A 233 15.49 -18.69 -3.81
C LYS A 233 16.08 -17.67 -2.86
N LEU A 234 15.26 -16.79 -2.29
CA LEU A 234 15.74 -15.78 -1.33
C LEU A 234 16.37 -16.42 -0.09
N LEU A 235 15.83 -17.55 0.38
CA LEU A 235 16.38 -18.30 1.51
C LEU A 235 17.78 -18.84 1.20
N MET A 236 18.05 -19.27 -0.03
CA MET A 236 19.37 -19.75 -0.46
C MET A 236 20.44 -18.66 -0.29
N PHE A 237 20.17 -17.45 -0.79
CA PHE A 237 21.08 -16.31 -0.66
C PHE A 237 21.22 -15.83 0.79
N ALA A 238 20.11 -15.82 1.55
CA ALA A 238 20.13 -15.48 2.96
C ALA A 238 20.96 -16.48 3.79
N SER A 239 20.86 -17.78 3.48
CA SER A 239 21.60 -18.82 4.18
C SER A 239 23.11 -18.72 3.95
N VAL A 240 23.54 -18.42 2.72
CA VAL A 240 24.95 -18.15 2.40
C VAL A 240 25.44 -16.93 3.19
N LEU A 241 24.63 -15.88 3.28
CA LEU A 241 24.99 -14.65 3.99
C LEU A 241 25.08 -14.85 5.50
N ALA A 242 24.15 -15.60 6.10
CA ALA A 242 24.13 -15.89 7.53
C ALA A 242 25.30 -16.77 7.99
N GLY A 243 25.91 -17.55 7.09
CA GLY A 243 27.11 -18.34 7.36
C GLY A 243 28.43 -17.56 7.17
N ALA A 244 28.38 -16.32 6.67
CA ALA A 244 29.56 -15.51 6.42
C ALA A 244 29.94 -14.63 7.63
N SER A 245 31.16 -14.08 7.62
CA SER A 245 31.64 -13.16 8.64
C SER A 245 30.89 -11.83 8.66
N ASP A 246 30.93 -11.15 9.81
CA ASP A 246 30.32 -9.85 10.09
C ASP A 246 30.64 -8.75 9.06
N GLY A 247 29.77 -7.71 8.99
CA GLY A 247 29.94 -6.53 8.13
C GLY A 247 29.08 -6.53 6.85
N ARG A 248 28.14 -7.47 6.73
CA ARG A 248 27.22 -7.61 5.58
C ARG A 248 25.74 -7.52 5.98
N GLU A 249 25.45 -6.94 7.14
CA GLU A 249 24.09 -6.80 7.71
C GLU A 249 23.19 -6.00 6.77
N TRP A 250 23.74 -4.98 6.09
CA TRP A 250 23.02 -4.19 5.10
C TRP A 250 22.48 -5.03 3.94
N ALA A 251 23.22 -6.06 3.50
CA ALA A 251 22.79 -6.94 2.41
C ALA A 251 21.68 -7.88 2.87
N MET A 252 21.71 -8.32 4.14
CA MET A 252 20.62 -9.08 4.75
C MET A 252 19.33 -8.24 4.79
N ALA A 253 19.43 -6.96 5.14
CA ALA A 253 18.29 -6.05 5.14
C ALA A 253 17.68 -5.84 3.73
N VAL A 254 18.50 -5.91 2.66
CA VAL A 254 18.00 -5.86 1.29
C VAL A 254 17.20 -7.13 0.93
N ILE A 255 17.70 -8.32 1.30
CA ILE A 255 16.95 -9.58 1.11
C ILE A 255 15.66 -9.59 1.94
N GLU A 256 15.70 -9.03 3.14
CA GLU A 256 14.57 -8.96 4.05
C GLU A 256 13.37 -8.19 3.48
N GLY A 257 13.61 -7.16 2.65
CA GLY A 257 12.56 -6.40 2.00
C GLY A 257 11.51 -7.25 1.26
N PRO A 258 11.88 -7.97 0.17
CA PRO A 258 10.93 -8.82 -0.56
C PRO A 258 10.40 -9.98 0.28
N VAL A 259 11.17 -10.50 1.25
CA VAL A 259 10.69 -11.55 2.17
C VAL A 259 9.55 -11.02 3.03
N ILE A 260 9.66 -9.82 3.59
CA ILE A 260 8.57 -9.18 4.34
C ILE A 260 7.32 -9.03 3.47
N GLU A 261 7.48 -8.59 2.22
CA GLU A 261 6.35 -8.39 1.31
C GLU A 261 5.65 -9.71 0.96
N LEU A 262 6.41 -10.78 0.73
CA LEU A 262 5.87 -12.13 0.53
C LEU A 262 5.16 -12.63 1.80
N PHE A 263 5.76 -12.47 2.97
CA PHE A 263 5.13 -12.85 4.24
C PHE A 263 3.97 -11.95 4.64
N ALA A 264 3.81 -10.75 4.09
CA ALA A 264 2.65 -9.90 4.33
C ALA A 264 1.43 -10.37 3.52
N SER A 265 1.65 -10.97 2.36
CA SER A 265 0.57 -11.44 1.48
C SER A 265 -0.08 -12.72 2.00
N ARG A 266 -1.41 -12.70 2.11
CA ARG A 266 -2.20 -13.91 2.43
C ARG A 266 -2.02 -15.00 1.39
N HIS A 267 -2.04 -14.63 0.11
CA HIS A 267 -1.88 -15.56 -1.00
C HIS A 267 -0.52 -16.28 -0.96
N SER A 268 0.55 -15.58 -0.56
CA SER A 268 1.87 -16.19 -0.44
C SER A 268 1.95 -17.25 0.65
N LEU A 269 1.34 -17.03 1.81
CA LEU A 269 1.28 -18.08 2.83
C LEU A 269 0.46 -19.29 2.38
N SER A 270 -0.68 -19.08 1.72
CA SER A 270 -1.47 -20.19 1.18
C SER A 270 -0.68 -20.96 0.12
N ASP A 271 0.05 -20.30 -0.78
CA ASP A 271 0.91 -20.98 -1.77
C ASP A 271 2.00 -21.84 -1.10
N VAL A 272 2.63 -21.34 -0.02
CA VAL A 272 3.66 -22.07 0.73
C VAL A 272 3.09 -23.23 1.55
N LEU A 273 1.89 -23.06 2.11
CA LEU A 273 1.23 -24.06 2.97
C LEU A 273 0.40 -25.08 2.18
N GLY A 274 0.14 -24.81 0.90
CA GLY A 274 -0.84 -25.51 0.06
C GLY A 274 -2.14 -24.70 -0.07
N GLU A 275 -2.71 -24.66 -1.27
CA GLU A 275 -3.81 -23.75 -1.69
C GLU A 275 -5.10 -23.82 -0.83
N GLU A 276 -5.22 -24.82 0.06
CA GLU A 276 -6.37 -25.04 0.95
C GLU A 276 -6.14 -24.61 2.41
N ALA A 277 -5.00 -23.98 2.75
CA ALA A 277 -4.71 -23.60 4.13
C ALA A 277 -5.67 -22.51 4.66
N ASP A 278 -6.43 -22.86 5.70
CA ASP A 278 -7.29 -21.93 6.43
C ASP A 278 -6.49 -20.90 7.25
N LEU A 279 -7.21 -19.91 7.79
CA LEU A 279 -6.60 -18.84 8.59
C LEU A 279 -5.96 -19.40 9.86
N GLY A 280 -6.57 -20.36 10.54
CA GLY A 280 -6.03 -20.98 11.75
C GLY A 280 -4.66 -21.62 11.50
N THR A 281 -4.51 -22.34 10.39
CA THR A 281 -3.25 -22.95 9.94
C THR A 281 -2.20 -21.89 9.63
N SER A 282 -2.61 -20.80 8.97
CA SER A 282 -1.73 -19.66 8.71
C SER A 282 -1.25 -18.99 10.01
N LEU A 283 -2.13 -18.78 10.99
CA LEU A 283 -1.77 -18.18 12.28
C LEU A 283 -0.93 -19.11 13.14
N ALA A 284 -1.14 -20.43 13.08
CA ALA A 284 -0.27 -21.40 13.74
C ALA A 284 1.17 -21.28 13.23
N VAL A 285 1.36 -21.20 11.91
CA VAL A 285 2.67 -21.00 11.27
C VAL A 285 3.31 -19.69 11.71
N LEU A 286 2.57 -18.57 11.64
CA LEU A 286 3.08 -17.27 12.07
C LEU A 286 3.41 -17.24 13.57
N THR A 287 2.62 -17.92 14.41
CA THR A 287 2.88 -18.05 15.84
C THR A 287 4.15 -18.85 16.10
N ARG A 288 4.35 -19.96 15.38
CA ARG A 288 5.58 -20.75 15.46
C ARG A 288 6.81 -19.93 15.07
N MET A 289 6.69 -19.09 14.04
CA MET A 289 7.78 -18.19 13.62
C MET A 289 8.04 -17.05 14.62
N ALA A 290 7.00 -16.52 15.26
CA ALA A 290 7.11 -15.38 16.17
C ALA A 290 7.51 -15.76 17.61
N ALA A 291 7.11 -16.96 18.08
CA ALA A 291 7.17 -17.39 19.47
C ALA A 291 7.72 -18.82 19.62
N SER A 292 8.72 -19.20 18.81
CA SER A 292 9.22 -20.59 18.75
C SER A 292 9.57 -21.17 20.11
N ARG A 293 10.29 -20.41 20.94
CA ARG A 293 10.77 -20.87 22.24
C ARG A 293 9.58 -21.22 23.14
N GLU A 294 8.60 -20.33 23.19
CA GLU A 294 7.39 -20.48 24.01
C GLU A 294 6.55 -21.65 23.51
N VAL A 295 6.36 -21.78 22.18
CA VAL A 295 5.65 -22.93 21.60
C VAL A 295 6.35 -24.24 21.97
N ASP A 296 7.69 -24.31 21.89
CA ASP A 296 8.44 -25.53 22.24
C ASP A 296 8.35 -25.90 23.73
N LEU A 297 8.33 -24.90 24.62
CA LEU A 297 8.16 -25.13 26.05
C LEU A 297 6.75 -25.60 26.38
N ILE A 298 5.74 -24.98 25.80
CA ILE A 298 4.34 -25.32 26.04
C ILE A 298 3.99 -26.68 25.42
N ALA A 299 4.51 -26.99 24.23
CA ALA A 299 4.29 -28.27 23.56
C ALA A 299 4.80 -29.48 24.36
N LYS A 300 5.77 -29.29 25.26
CA LYS A 300 6.22 -30.33 26.20
C LYS A 300 5.23 -30.60 27.33
N ILE A 301 4.40 -29.62 27.66
CA ILE A 301 3.41 -29.67 28.75
C ILE A 301 2.04 -30.10 28.19
N ASP A 302 1.63 -29.50 27.08
CA ASP A 302 0.37 -29.79 26.38
C ASP A 302 0.65 -30.33 24.96
N PRO A 303 0.51 -31.65 24.74
CA PRO A 303 0.70 -32.26 23.43
C PRO A 303 -0.25 -31.72 22.35
N ALA A 304 -1.40 -31.15 22.71
CA ALA A 304 -2.31 -30.55 21.74
C ALA A 304 -1.66 -29.36 21.02
N VAL A 305 -0.78 -28.61 21.69
CA VAL A 305 -0.02 -27.51 21.07
C VAL A 305 0.91 -28.01 19.99
N ALA A 306 1.57 -29.16 20.17
CA ALA A 306 2.42 -29.76 19.14
C ALA A 306 1.60 -30.21 17.90
N ARG A 307 0.35 -30.61 18.11
CA ARG A 307 -0.59 -30.97 17.02
C ARG A 307 -1.06 -29.75 16.26
N ILE A 308 -1.45 -28.67 16.97
CA ILE A 308 -2.05 -27.46 16.39
C ILE A 308 -0.99 -26.54 15.78
N ILE A 309 0.17 -26.44 16.43
CA ILE A 309 1.29 -25.58 16.03
C ILE A 309 2.53 -26.47 15.79
N PRO A 310 2.51 -27.29 14.73
CA PRO A 310 3.56 -28.25 14.46
C PRO A 310 4.89 -27.58 14.09
N PRO A 311 6.02 -28.31 14.16
CA PRO A 311 7.29 -27.85 13.63
C PRO A 311 7.18 -27.46 12.15
N LEU A 312 7.80 -26.33 11.80
CA LEU A 312 7.86 -25.84 10.42
C LEU A 312 8.70 -26.78 9.57
N LYS A 313 8.34 -26.89 8.29
CA LYS A 313 9.04 -27.70 7.28
C LYS A 313 9.56 -26.82 6.15
N ASP A 314 10.46 -27.40 5.35
CA ASP A 314 10.93 -26.85 4.07
C ASP A 314 11.39 -25.38 4.18
N VAL A 315 10.91 -24.53 3.27
CA VAL A 315 11.27 -23.11 3.21
C VAL A 315 10.97 -22.36 4.51
N LEU A 316 9.86 -22.68 5.18
CA LEU A 316 9.48 -22.04 6.45
C LEU A 316 10.42 -22.43 7.58
N ALA A 317 10.91 -23.68 7.61
CA ALA A 317 11.92 -24.11 8.57
C ALA A 317 13.25 -23.34 8.40
N GLY A 318 13.62 -23.06 7.15
CA GLY A 318 14.80 -22.25 6.85
C GLY A 318 14.70 -20.82 7.37
N TYR A 319 13.60 -20.12 7.07
CA TYR A 319 13.38 -18.76 7.60
C TYR A 319 13.29 -18.75 9.12
N HIS A 320 12.63 -19.74 9.71
CA HIS A 320 12.56 -19.89 11.15
C HIS A 320 13.93 -20.05 11.80
N LYS A 321 14.82 -20.86 11.21
CA LYS A 321 16.21 -20.98 11.66
C LYS A 321 16.95 -19.63 11.60
N LEU A 322 16.76 -18.86 10.53
CA LEU A 322 17.43 -17.56 10.40
C LEU A 322 16.91 -16.53 11.40
N ILE A 323 15.60 -16.51 11.66
CA ILE A 323 14.98 -15.66 12.69
C ILE A 323 15.51 -16.01 14.09
N THR A 324 15.58 -17.30 14.43
CA THR A 324 16.07 -17.76 15.74
C THR A 324 17.56 -17.47 15.96
N MET A 325 18.36 -17.41 14.88
CA MET A 325 19.75 -16.95 14.92
C MET A 325 19.90 -15.42 15.03
N GLY A 326 18.79 -14.66 15.07
CA GLY A 326 18.79 -13.20 15.20
C GLY A 326 18.94 -12.44 13.87
N ALA A 327 18.91 -13.14 12.74
CA ALA A 327 18.71 -12.54 11.41
C ALA A 327 17.24 -12.16 11.22
N PHE A 328 16.92 -11.39 10.17
CA PHE A 328 15.56 -11.01 9.80
C PHE A 328 14.72 -10.38 10.94
N ARG A 329 15.27 -9.36 11.61
CA ARG A 329 14.62 -8.70 12.75
C ARG A 329 13.33 -7.98 12.34
N HIS A 330 13.31 -7.36 11.16
CA HIS A 330 12.14 -6.64 10.68
C HIS A 330 11.03 -7.60 10.24
N LEU A 331 11.37 -8.77 9.69
CA LEU A 331 10.42 -9.83 9.39
C LEU A 331 9.73 -10.32 10.65
N SER A 332 10.49 -10.60 11.71
CA SER A 332 9.93 -11.00 13.02
C SER A 332 8.93 -9.97 13.54
N GLN A 333 9.27 -8.67 13.48
CA GLN A 333 8.36 -7.59 13.88
C GLN A 333 7.10 -7.52 13.00
N ASN A 334 7.22 -7.72 11.68
CA ASN A 334 6.08 -7.70 10.77
C ASN A 334 5.17 -8.92 10.96
N ILE A 335 5.73 -10.11 11.23
CA ILE A 335 4.97 -11.32 11.58
C ILE A 335 4.14 -11.06 12.83
N GLN A 336 4.73 -10.47 13.88
CA GLN A 336 4.02 -10.13 15.12
C GLN A 336 2.89 -9.13 14.87
N LYS A 337 3.14 -8.05 14.12
CA LYS A 337 2.10 -7.07 13.75
C LYS A 337 0.95 -7.72 12.99
N ARG A 338 1.27 -8.57 12.00
CA ARG A 338 0.28 -9.28 11.19
C ARG A 338 -0.54 -10.26 12.03
N LEU A 339 0.09 -11.00 12.93
CA LEU A 339 -0.58 -11.91 13.86
C LEU A 339 -1.64 -11.18 14.67
N MET A 340 -1.30 -10.01 15.24
CA MET A 340 -2.24 -9.18 15.99
C MET A 340 -3.38 -8.61 15.13
N GLN A 341 -3.10 -8.21 13.90
CA GLN A 341 -4.12 -7.71 12.96
C GLN A 341 -5.12 -8.81 12.58
N GLU A 342 -4.64 -10.01 12.24
CA GLU A 342 -5.50 -11.12 11.85
C GLU A 342 -6.31 -11.67 13.03
N LEU A 343 -5.74 -11.67 14.25
CA LEU A 343 -6.46 -12.04 15.47
C LEU A 343 -7.62 -11.10 15.77
N LYS A 344 -7.46 -9.79 15.54
CA LYS A 344 -8.55 -8.81 15.67
C LYS A 344 -9.51 -8.80 14.47
N GLY A 345 -9.20 -9.58 13.43
CA GLY A 345 -9.98 -9.65 12.19
C GLY A 345 -11.24 -10.54 12.31
N PRO A 346 -12.30 -10.25 11.53
CA PRO A 346 -13.60 -10.92 11.64
C PRO A 346 -13.66 -12.31 10.97
N ARG A 347 -12.60 -12.76 10.31
CA ARG A 347 -12.58 -14.02 9.56
C ARG A 347 -12.41 -15.20 10.51
N ARG A 348 -13.21 -16.25 10.32
CA ARG A 348 -13.12 -17.53 11.05
C ARG A 348 -11.75 -18.20 10.89
N LEU A 349 -11.23 -18.83 11.95
CA LEU A 349 -9.97 -19.57 11.90
C LEU A 349 -10.12 -20.92 11.17
N LYS A 350 -11.17 -21.66 11.50
CA LYS A 350 -11.47 -22.99 10.93
C LYS A 350 -12.90 -22.98 10.39
N PRO A 351 -13.11 -22.51 9.15
CA PRO A 351 -14.43 -22.51 8.53
C PRO A 351 -15.01 -23.92 8.48
N GLY A 352 -16.20 -24.12 9.04
CA GLY A 352 -16.89 -25.42 9.03
C GLY A 352 -16.52 -26.38 10.17
N ASP A 353 -15.62 -25.99 11.08
CA ASP A 353 -15.25 -26.82 12.25
C ASP A 353 -15.08 -25.94 13.51
N PRO A 354 -16.18 -25.69 14.26
CA PRO A 354 -16.16 -24.86 15.46
C PRO A 354 -15.29 -25.42 16.59
N ASP A 355 -15.23 -26.74 16.75
CA ASP A 355 -14.45 -27.38 17.81
C ASP A 355 -12.94 -27.20 17.54
N ALA A 356 -12.51 -27.46 16.30
CA ALA A 356 -11.13 -27.19 15.91
C ALA A 356 -10.77 -25.70 15.98
N GLU A 357 -11.73 -24.81 15.75
CA GLU A 357 -11.54 -23.37 15.91
C GLU A 357 -11.23 -22.99 17.37
N ILE A 358 -12.00 -23.51 18.33
CA ILE A 358 -11.79 -23.26 19.76
C ILE A 358 -10.44 -23.82 20.22
N GLU A 359 -10.10 -25.05 19.80
CA GLU A 359 -8.81 -25.66 20.10
C GLU A 359 -7.66 -24.80 19.55
N THR A 360 -7.76 -24.39 18.28
CA THR A 360 -6.77 -23.53 17.62
C THR A 360 -6.62 -22.21 18.37
N LEU A 361 -7.73 -21.55 18.71
CA LEU A 361 -7.71 -20.28 19.43
C LEU A 361 -7.02 -20.41 20.79
N ARG A 362 -7.30 -21.49 21.54
CA ARG A 362 -6.69 -21.74 22.85
C ARG A 362 -5.18 -21.93 22.74
N ALA A 363 -4.71 -22.74 21.80
CA ALA A 363 -3.28 -22.97 21.61
C ALA A 363 -2.53 -21.68 21.21
N LEU A 364 -3.12 -20.88 20.31
CA LEU A 364 -2.58 -19.58 19.93
C LEU A 364 -2.53 -18.63 21.13
N ALA A 365 -3.59 -18.56 21.94
CA ALA A 365 -3.66 -17.71 23.13
C ALA A 365 -2.57 -18.05 24.14
N MET A 366 -2.37 -19.34 24.43
CA MET A 366 -1.33 -19.81 25.35
C MET A 366 0.06 -19.39 24.87
N CYS A 367 0.38 -19.64 23.60
CA CYS A 367 1.72 -19.39 23.07
C CYS A 367 2.03 -17.88 22.92
N ILE A 368 1.09 -17.11 22.39
CA ILE A 368 1.29 -15.68 22.14
C ILE A 368 1.35 -14.91 23.47
N THR A 369 0.47 -15.23 24.43
CA THR A 369 0.50 -14.59 25.76
C THR A 369 1.81 -14.89 26.49
N ALA A 370 2.32 -16.12 26.39
CA ALA A 370 3.61 -16.49 26.96
C ALA A 370 4.79 -15.74 26.31
N SER A 371 4.66 -15.38 25.03
CA SER A 371 5.69 -14.63 24.29
C SER A 371 5.70 -13.12 24.60
N GLY A 372 4.64 -12.59 25.21
CA GLY A 372 4.53 -11.20 25.62
C GLY A 372 5.61 -10.86 26.65
N LYS A 373 6.48 -9.90 26.30
CA LYS A 373 7.61 -9.50 27.16
C LYS A 373 7.19 -8.49 28.22
N GLU A 374 6.29 -7.59 27.85
CA GLU A 374 5.80 -6.50 28.70
C GLU A 374 4.34 -6.73 29.11
N GLU A 375 3.94 -6.16 30.25
CA GLU A 375 2.58 -6.30 30.77
C GLU A 375 1.54 -5.68 29.83
N ALA A 376 1.81 -4.48 29.31
CA ALA A 376 0.94 -3.83 28.31
C ALA A 376 0.76 -4.68 27.05
N GLN A 377 1.83 -5.33 26.58
CA GLN A 377 1.77 -6.24 25.44
C GLN A 377 0.90 -7.47 25.74
N ARG A 378 0.98 -8.02 26.95
CA ARG A 378 0.15 -9.15 27.38
C ARG A 378 -1.31 -8.76 27.47
N ASP A 379 -1.62 -7.56 27.93
CA ASP A 379 -3.00 -7.08 28.02
C ASP A 379 -3.59 -6.80 26.63
N ASP A 380 -2.83 -6.20 25.71
CA ASP A 380 -3.23 -6.05 24.30
C ASP A 380 -3.52 -7.42 23.63
N ILE A 381 -2.73 -8.44 23.96
CA ILE A 381 -2.94 -9.82 23.49
C ILE A 381 -4.24 -10.39 24.07
N LYS A 382 -4.45 -10.28 25.39
CA LYS A 382 -5.67 -10.75 26.04
C LYS A 382 -6.91 -10.09 25.43
N ASP A 383 -6.89 -8.78 25.25
CA ASP A 383 -8.00 -8.02 24.66
C ASP A 383 -8.31 -8.50 23.23
N ALA A 384 -7.27 -8.76 22.42
CA ALA A 384 -7.45 -9.33 21.09
C ALA A 384 -8.16 -10.69 21.12
N PHE A 385 -7.81 -11.56 22.07
CA PHE A 385 -8.45 -12.86 22.25
C PHE A 385 -9.88 -12.76 22.81
N VAL A 386 -10.13 -11.81 23.71
CA VAL A 386 -11.49 -11.52 24.23
C VAL A 386 -12.40 -11.06 23.11
N GLU A 387 -11.96 -10.07 22.30
CA GLU A 387 -12.74 -9.59 21.16
C GLU A 387 -13.00 -10.71 20.14
N ARG A 388 -12.00 -11.55 19.86
CA ARG A 388 -12.19 -12.68 18.95
C ARG A 388 -13.13 -13.74 19.50
N SER A 389 -13.06 -14.03 20.80
CA SER A 389 -13.95 -15.02 21.44
C SER A 389 -15.42 -14.60 21.39
N LYS A 390 -15.72 -13.29 21.31
CA LYS A 390 -17.10 -12.79 21.12
C LYS A 390 -17.66 -13.08 19.72
N MET A 391 -16.79 -13.39 18.75
CA MET A 391 -17.15 -13.64 17.35
C MET A 391 -17.35 -15.13 17.03
N LEU A 392 -17.15 -16.03 18.00
CA LEU A 392 -17.19 -17.48 17.80
C LEU A 392 -18.60 -18.05 17.69
#